data_AF-A0A7D5TC68-F1
#
_entry.id   AF-A0A7D5TC68-F1
#
_cell.length_a   1.000
_cell.length_b   1.000
_cell.length_c   1.000
_cell.angle_alpha   90.00
_cell.angle_beta   90.00
_cell.angle_gamma   90.00
#
_symmetry.space_group_name_H-M   'P 1'
#
loop_
_entity.id
_entity.type
_entity.pdbx_description
1 polymer ?
#
loop_
_entity_poly.entity_id
_entity_poly.type
_entity_poly.pdbx_seq_one_letter_code
_entity_poly.pdbx_strand_id
1 'polypeptide(L)'
;MSQHNQEDTEEIEDDTLALADPDDYHRSQRLREIHKARRNVHDTLNSIERFNSSSDHSRQQLNLADAVSLYASELLPPATDADLDTTLPDAVPWDTLEEYARLLGHGKDADVTYQHHNIIFQECNRLLADLKPLIEDNDSDEWEV
;
A
#
# COMPACT_ATOMS: atom_id res chain seq x y z
N MET A 1 4.54 71.86 -1.89
CA MET A 1 4.44 71.23 -0.56
C MET A 1 3.24 70.30 -0.59
N SER A 2 3.51 68.99 -0.69
CA SER A 2 2.65 67.82 -0.44
C SER A 2 3.40 66.65 -1.10
N GLN A 3 4.37 66.01 -0.43
CA GLN A 3 4.18 64.83 0.43
C GLN A 3 3.28 63.79 -0.25
N HIS A 4 3.89 62.85 -0.97
CA HIS A 4 4.14 61.47 -0.52
C HIS A 4 2.85 60.74 -0.12
N ASN A 5 2.37 59.88 -1.01
CA ASN A 5 1.78 58.60 -0.63
C ASN A 5 2.11 57.64 -1.78
N GLN A 6 3.23 56.94 -1.64
CA GLN A 6 3.45 55.69 -2.36
C GLN A 6 2.45 54.71 -1.77
N GLU A 7 1.45 54.31 -2.55
CA GLU A 7 0.74 53.07 -2.30
C GLU A 7 1.73 51.96 -2.60
N ASP A 8 2.37 51.43 -1.54
CA ASP A 8 2.97 50.10 -1.55
C ASP A 8 1.84 49.13 -1.93
N THR A 9 1.76 48.85 -3.22
CA THR A 9 1.08 47.66 -3.69
C THR A 9 2.07 46.56 -3.37
N GLU A 10 1.86 45.90 -2.22
CA GLU A 10 2.48 44.61 -1.93
C GLU A 10 2.13 43.70 -3.13
N GLU A 11 3.07 43.58 -4.06
CA GLU A 11 3.17 42.42 -4.93
C GLU A 11 3.31 41.25 -3.96
N ILE A 12 2.18 40.59 -3.70
CA ILE A 12 2.17 39.25 -3.15
C ILE A 12 2.91 38.44 -4.21
N GLU A 13 4.21 38.28 -4.02
CA GLU A 13 5.00 37.24 -4.65
C GLU A 13 4.22 35.95 -4.40
N ASP A 14 3.60 35.46 -5.47
CA ASP A 14 2.90 34.18 -5.58
C ASP A 14 3.96 33.06 -5.54
N ASP A 15 4.80 33.14 -4.51
CA ASP A 15 5.92 32.25 -4.29
C ASP A 15 5.35 31.02 -3.57
N THR A 16 5.45 29.88 -4.27
CA THR A 16 5.21 28.52 -3.77
C THR A 16 3.78 27.96 -3.84
N LEU A 17 3.05 28.17 -4.94
CA LEU A 17 2.26 27.05 -5.48
C LEU A 17 3.16 26.22 -6.40
N ALA A 18 4.10 25.49 -5.81
CA ALA A 18 4.69 24.35 -6.48
C ALA A 18 3.53 23.38 -6.76
N LEU A 19 3.00 23.42 -7.99
CA LEU A 19 2.12 22.39 -8.50
C LEU A 19 2.94 21.09 -8.40
N ALA A 20 2.67 20.29 -7.36
CA ALA A 20 3.20 18.94 -7.29
C ALA A 20 2.94 18.28 -8.65
N ASP A 21 3.98 17.66 -9.22
CA ASP A 21 3.81 16.92 -10.47
C ASP A 21 2.61 15.98 -10.28
N PRO A 22 1.62 15.98 -11.20
CA PRO A 22 0.50 15.05 -11.14
C PRO A 22 0.96 13.60 -10.88
N ASP A 23 2.13 13.21 -11.38
CA ASP A 23 2.70 11.89 -11.17
C ASP A 23 3.14 11.65 -9.71
N ASP A 24 3.69 12.65 -9.02
CA ASP A 24 4.10 12.55 -7.61
C ASP A 24 2.89 12.53 -6.67
N TYR A 25 1.85 13.30 -7.00
CA TYR A 25 0.58 13.25 -6.27
C TYR A 25 -0.04 11.86 -6.35
N HIS A 26 -0.04 11.25 -7.54
CA HIS A 26 -0.54 9.90 -7.75
C HIS A 26 0.30 8.84 -7.02
N ARG A 27 1.64 8.95 -7.02
CA ARG A 27 2.54 8.07 -6.26
C ARG A 27 2.28 8.15 -4.75
N SER A 28 2.21 9.36 -4.20
CA SER A 28 1.96 9.60 -2.78
C SER A 28 0.57 9.14 -2.33
N GLN A 29 -0.44 9.27 -3.19
CA GLN A 29 -1.77 8.71 -2.95
C GLN A 29 -1.76 7.18 -2.98
N ARG A 30 -1.04 6.57 -3.92
CA ARG A 30 -0.93 5.11 -4.04
C ARG A 30 -0.23 4.49 -2.84
N LEU A 31 0.87 5.06 -2.35
CA LEU A 31 1.52 4.62 -1.11
C LEU A 31 0.57 4.68 0.09
N ARG A 32 -0.28 5.72 0.19
CA ARG A 32 -1.29 5.83 1.24
C ARG A 32 -2.31 4.68 1.17
N GLU A 33 -2.80 4.33 -0.01
CA GLU A 33 -3.73 3.20 -0.18
C GLU A 33 -3.07 1.85 0.14
N ILE A 34 -1.82 1.63 -0.28
CA ILE A 34 -1.03 0.44 0.09
C ILE A 34 -0.90 0.33 1.62
N HIS A 35 -0.52 1.42 2.29
CA HIS A 35 -0.39 1.46 3.75
C HIS A 35 -1.72 1.25 4.48
N LYS A 36 -2.81 1.76 3.93
CA LYS A 36 -4.17 1.55 4.44
C LYS A 36 -4.60 0.09 4.29
N ALA A 37 -4.32 -0.54 3.15
CA ALA A 37 -4.58 -1.96 2.94
C ALA A 37 -3.77 -2.84 3.91
N ARG A 38 -2.48 -2.53 4.10
CA ARG A 38 -1.62 -3.19 5.11
C ARG A 38 -2.20 -3.08 6.52
N ARG A 39 -2.70 -1.91 6.90
CA ARG A 39 -3.34 -1.69 8.21
C ARG A 39 -4.61 -2.54 8.35
N ASN A 40 -5.43 -2.63 7.30
CA ASN A 40 -6.64 -3.45 7.32
C ASN A 40 -6.34 -4.93 7.58
N VAL A 41 -5.25 -5.47 7.00
CA VAL A 41 -4.80 -6.83 7.31
C VAL A 41 -4.43 -6.97 8.79
N HIS A 42 -3.63 -6.05 9.32
CA HIS A 42 -3.26 -6.05 10.74
C HIS A 42 -4.47 -5.98 11.68
N ASP A 43 -5.43 -5.11 11.40
CA ASP A 43 -6.66 -4.97 12.19
C ASP A 43 -7.49 -6.26 12.14
N THR A 44 -7.56 -6.88 10.97
CA THR A 44 -8.24 -8.17 10.79
C THR A 44 -7.57 -9.28 11.58
N LEU A 45 -6.24 -9.41 11.51
CA LEU A 45 -5.47 -10.38 12.31
C LEU A 45 -5.72 -10.21 13.82
N ASN A 46 -5.69 -8.98 14.31
CA ASN A 46 -5.95 -8.65 15.72
C ASN A 46 -7.41 -8.91 16.16
N SER A 47 -8.35 -8.98 15.21
CA SER A 47 -9.75 -9.28 15.48
C SER A 47 -10.02 -10.78 15.62
N ILE A 48 -9.16 -11.64 15.06
CA ILE A 48 -9.38 -13.10 15.00
C ILE A 48 -9.39 -13.71 16.41
N GLU A 49 -8.50 -13.26 17.29
CA GLU A 49 -8.42 -13.73 18.68
C GLU A 49 -9.68 -13.42 19.52
N ARG A 50 -10.55 -12.51 19.07
CA ARG A 50 -11.71 -12.04 19.84
C ARG A 50 -12.96 -12.90 19.69
N PHE A 51 -13.04 -13.78 18.69
CA PHE A 51 -14.22 -14.61 18.44
C PHE A 51 -13.85 -16.10 18.36
N ASN A 52 -13.95 -16.80 19.49
CA ASN A 52 -13.57 -18.22 19.63
C ASN A 52 -14.70 -19.20 19.27
N SER A 53 -15.69 -18.82 18.44
CA SER A 53 -16.78 -19.71 18.01
C SER A 53 -16.46 -20.34 16.64
N SER A 54 -16.89 -21.58 16.41
CA SER A 54 -16.60 -22.31 15.17
C SER A 54 -17.23 -21.68 13.92
N SER A 55 -18.41 -21.06 14.04
CA SER A 55 -19.06 -20.34 12.93
C SER A 55 -18.44 -18.97 12.65
N ASP A 56 -17.85 -18.32 13.66
CA ASP A 56 -17.12 -17.07 13.45
C ASP A 56 -15.78 -17.30 12.74
N HIS A 57 -15.20 -18.50 12.88
CA HIS A 57 -13.90 -18.84 12.32
C HIS A 57 -13.86 -18.80 10.79
N SER A 58 -14.87 -19.37 10.11
CA SER A 58 -14.94 -19.33 8.64
C SER A 58 -15.12 -17.89 8.12
N ARG A 59 -15.94 -17.09 8.81
CA ARG A 59 -16.13 -15.68 8.46
C ARG A 59 -14.87 -14.84 8.68
N GLN A 60 -14.13 -15.14 9.74
CA GLN A 60 -12.83 -14.51 10.02
C GLN A 60 -11.78 -14.85 8.97
N GLN A 61 -11.73 -16.11 8.52
CA GLN A 61 -10.84 -16.54 7.45
C GLN A 61 -11.18 -15.83 6.14
N LEU A 62 -12.46 -15.75 5.77
CA LEU A 62 -12.93 -14.98 4.61
C LEU A 62 -12.48 -13.51 4.68
N ASN A 63 -12.73 -12.85 5.81
CA ASN A 63 -12.34 -11.45 6.00
C ASN A 63 -10.81 -11.26 5.89
N LEU A 64 -10.03 -12.21 6.40
CA LEU A 64 -8.57 -12.17 6.30
C LEU A 64 -8.12 -12.38 4.85
N ALA A 65 -8.70 -13.34 4.15
CA ALA A 65 -8.42 -13.60 2.74
C ALA A 65 -8.68 -12.35 1.89
N ASP A 66 -9.83 -11.70 2.09
CA ASP A 66 -10.20 -10.46 1.42
C ASP A 66 -9.20 -9.34 1.73
N ALA A 67 -8.86 -9.13 3.01
CA ALA A 67 -7.94 -8.07 3.42
C ALA A 67 -6.54 -8.27 2.81
N VAL A 68 -6.02 -9.50 2.81
CA VAL A 68 -4.70 -9.82 2.24
C VAL A 68 -4.73 -9.71 0.72
N SER A 69 -5.82 -10.10 0.07
CA SER A 69 -5.98 -9.99 -1.39
C SER A 69 -6.02 -8.54 -1.84
N LEU A 70 -6.73 -7.67 -1.10
CA LEU A 70 -6.72 -6.23 -1.35
C LEU A 70 -5.30 -5.68 -1.22
N TYR A 71 -4.57 -6.04 -0.17
CA TYR A 71 -3.19 -5.59 0.00
C TYR A 71 -2.28 -6.03 -1.14
N ALA A 72 -2.37 -7.29 -1.58
CA ALA A 72 -1.65 -7.77 -2.76
C ALA A 72 -2.04 -6.99 -4.02
N SER A 73 -3.33 -6.74 -4.25
CA SER A 73 -3.80 -6.01 -5.44
C SER A 73 -3.30 -4.56 -5.52
N GLU A 74 -3.13 -3.89 -4.39
CA GLU A 74 -2.57 -2.53 -4.35
C GLU A 74 -1.06 -2.51 -4.65
N LEU A 75 -0.34 -3.60 -4.32
CA LEU A 75 1.10 -3.73 -4.55
C LEU A 75 1.45 -4.16 -5.98
N LEU A 76 0.58 -4.91 -6.65
CA LEU A 76 0.87 -5.50 -7.96
C LEU A 76 1.20 -4.48 -9.05
N PRO A 77 0.41 -3.40 -9.27
CA PRO A 77 0.72 -2.43 -10.31
C PRO A 77 2.13 -1.81 -10.16
N PRO A 78 2.48 -1.20 -9.01
CA PRO A 78 3.80 -0.59 -8.87
C PRO A 78 4.94 -1.62 -8.84
N ALA A 79 4.71 -2.84 -8.34
CA ALA A 79 5.71 -3.90 -8.40
C ALA A 79 5.97 -4.38 -9.84
N THR A 80 4.93 -4.43 -10.67
CA THR A 80 5.04 -4.78 -12.10
C THR A 80 5.76 -3.69 -12.88
N ASP A 81 5.43 -2.43 -12.62
CA ASP A 81 6.12 -1.28 -13.23
C ASP A 81 7.62 -1.27 -12.89
N ALA A 82 7.97 -1.74 -11.69
CA ALA A 82 9.34 -1.85 -11.18
C ALA A 82 10.04 -3.20 -11.50
N ASP A 83 9.40 -4.11 -12.24
CA ASP A 83 9.92 -5.45 -12.57
C ASP A 83 10.38 -6.27 -11.34
N LEU A 84 9.64 -6.16 -10.23
CA LEU A 84 9.93 -6.88 -8.99
C LEU A 84 9.38 -8.32 -9.02
N ASP A 85 10.11 -9.23 -8.37
CA ASP A 85 9.70 -10.62 -8.23
C ASP A 85 8.48 -10.78 -7.32
N THR A 86 7.39 -11.28 -7.90
CA THR A 86 6.11 -11.54 -7.25
C THR A 86 5.82 -13.04 -7.05
N THR A 87 6.82 -13.90 -7.27
CA THR A 87 6.71 -15.34 -6.99
C THR A 87 6.50 -15.59 -5.50
N LEU A 88 5.69 -16.61 -5.21
CA LEU A 88 5.40 -17.04 -3.85
C LEU A 88 6.19 -18.32 -3.51
N PRO A 89 6.45 -18.59 -2.21
CA PRO A 89 7.12 -19.81 -1.80
C PRO A 89 6.24 -21.05 -2.05
N ASP A 90 6.87 -22.20 -2.34
CA ASP A 90 6.21 -23.50 -2.61
C ASP A 90 5.24 -23.99 -1.52
N ALA A 91 5.30 -23.39 -0.32
CA ALA A 91 4.42 -23.71 0.80
C ALA A 91 2.98 -23.22 0.61
N VAL A 92 2.72 -22.34 -0.36
CA VAL A 92 1.37 -21.87 -0.68
C VAL A 92 0.87 -22.51 -1.99
N PRO A 93 -0.45 -22.68 -2.17
CA PRO A 93 -1.02 -23.30 -3.37
C PRO A 93 -1.04 -22.38 -4.61
N TRP A 94 -0.46 -21.19 -4.53
CA TRP A 94 -0.41 -20.22 -5.63
C TRP A 94 1.03 -19.97 -6.04
N ASP A 95 1.26 -19.82 -7.34
CA ASP A 95 2.60 -19.62 -7.88
C ASP A 95 3.07 -18.16 -7.71
N THR A 96 2.13 -17.21 -7.75
CA THR A 96 2.44 -15.77 -7.67
C THR A 96 1.43 -14.99 -6.84
N LEU A 97 1.85 -13.80 -6.36
CA LEU A 97 0.95 -12.83 -5.73
C LEU A 97 -0.18 -12.40 -6.65
N GLU A 98 0.08 -12.32 -7.95
CA GLU A 98 -0.93 -11.98 -8.95
C GLU A 98 -2.02 -13.06 -9.03
N GLU A 99 -1.62 -14.33 -9.06
CA GLU A 99 -2.55 -15.45 -9.07
C GLU A 99 -3.42 -15.43 -7.81
N TYR A 100 -2.81 -15.22 -6.65
CA TYR A 100 -3.54 -15.09 -5.39
C TYR A 100 -4.57 -13.94 -5.41
N ALA A 101 -4.15 -12.74 -5.83
CA ALA A 101 -5.00 -11.55 -5.82
C ALA A 101 -6.17 -11.67 -6.81
N ARG A 102 -5.94 -12.21 -8.01
CA ARG A 102 -7.01 -12.45 -9.01
C ARG A 102 -8.06 -13.44 -8.51
N LEU A 103 -7.65 -14.41 -7.69
CA LEU A 103 -8.52 -15.44 -7.14
C LEU A 103 -9.12 -15.04 -5.79
N LEU A 104 -8.91 -13.79 -5.33
CA LEU A 104 -9.35 -13.24 -4.05
C LEU A 104 -8.93 -14.08 -2.83
N GLY A 105 -7.87 -14.89 -2.97
CA GLY A 105 -7.51 -15.92 -1.99
C GLY A 105 -8.60 -16.99 -1.76
N HIS A 106 -9.66 -17.02 -2.57
CA HIS A 106 -10.84 -17.88 -2.41
C HIS A 106 -11.18 -18.75 -3.64
N GLY A 107 -10.34 -18.74 -4.67
CA GLY A 107 -10.64 -19.38 -5.94
C GLY A 107 -9.76 -20.58 -6.28
N LYS A 108 -10.07 -21.76 -5.71
CA LYS A 108 -10.02 -23.12 -6.30
C LYS A 108 -10.14 -24.19 -5.22
N ASP A 109 -9.64 -23.89 -4.02
CA ASP A 109 -9.75 -24.76 -2.84
C ASP A 109 -10.22 -23.93 -1.64
N ALA A 110 -11.33 -24.33 -1.02
CA ALA A 110 -11.86 -23.71 0.19
C ALA A 110 -10.99 -23.96 1.45
N ASP A 111 -9.82 -24.59 1.27
CA ASP A 111 -8.93 -25.10 2.32
C ASP A 111 -7.75 -24.16 2.62
N VAL A 112 -7.86 -22.88 2.28
CA VAL A 112 -6.80 -21.91 2.60
C VAL A 112 -6.81 -21.65 4.10
N THR A 113 -5.71 -21.99 4.75
CA THR A 113 -5.56 -21.81 6.20
C THR A 113 -5.04 -20.42 6.53
N TYR A 114 -5.22 -20.02 7.80
CA TYR A 114 -4.61 -18.82 8.37
C TYR A 114 -3.09 -18.73 8.12
N GLN A 115 -2.39 -19.86 8.12
CA GLN A 115 -0.94 -19.90 7.90
C GLN A 115 -0.58 -19.42 6.49
N HIS A 116 -1.34 -19.81 5.46
CA HIS A 116 -1.10 -19.35 4.10
C HIS A 116 -1.33 -17.85 3.96
N HIS A 117 -2.42 -17.31 4.52
CA HIS A 117 -2.67 -15.86 4.50
C HIS A 117 -1.58 -15.06 5.21
N ASN A 118 -1.00 -15.61 6.29
CA ASN A 118 0.12 -14.99 6.98
C ASN A 118 1.40 -15.01 6.14
N ILE A 119 1.70 -16.13 5.46
CA ILE A 119 2.84 -16.22 4.53
C ILE A 119 2.70 -15.16 3.43
N ILE A 120 1.52 -15.05 2.81
CA ILE A 120 1.25 -14.08 1.74
C ILE A 120 1.34 -12.65 2.27
N PHE A 121 0.84 -12.39 3.48
CA PHE A 121 1.00 -11.09 4.12
C PHE A 121 2.48 -10.73 4.36
N GLN A 122 3.31 -11.70 4.76
CA GLN A 122 4.75 -11.51 4.92
C GLN A 122 5.44 -11.21 3.58
N GLU A 123 5.08 -11.94 2.53
CA GLU A 123 5.60 -11.67 1.18
C GLU A 123 5.18 -10.29 0.67
N CYS A 124 3.93 -9.87 0.89
CA CYS A 124 3.50 -8.50 0.58
C CYS A 124 4.29 -7.45 1.38
N ASN A 125 4.65 -7.72 2.64
CA ASN A 125 5.50 -6.82 3.43
C ASN A 125 6.95 -6.77 2.91
N ARG A 126 7.51 -7.90 2.46
CA ARG A 126 8.81 -7.95 1.80
C ARG A 126 8.78 -7.13 0.52
N LEU A 127 7.80 -7.37 -0.35
CA LEU A 127 7.63 -6.65 -1.61
C LEU A 127 7.45 -5.15 -1.39
N LEU A 128 6.67 -4.74 -0.38
CA LEU A 128 6.55 -3.33 -0.01
C LEU A 128 7.89 -2.73 0.42
N ALA A 129 8.72 -3.47 1.17
CA ALA A 129 10.03 -2.99 1.59
C ALA A 129 10.97 -2.79 0.40
N ASP A 130 10.90 -3.68 -0.60
CA ASP A 130 11.66 -3.58 -1.85
C ASP A 130 11.15 -2.41 -2.72
N LEU A 131 9.84 -2.15 -2.69
CA LEU A 131 9.20 -1.11 -3.48
C LEU A 131 9.41 0.31 -2.94
N LYS A 132 9.39 0.49 -1.61
CA LYS A 132 9.55 1.81 -0.96
C LYS A 132 10.74 2.64 -1.46
N PRO A 133 11.98 2.13 -1.49
CA PRO A 133 13.13 2.91 -1.95
C PRO A 133 13.07 3.27 -3.44
N LEU A 134 12.22 2.61 -4.23
CA LEU A 134 12.00 2.93 -5.64
C LEU A 134 10.93 4.00 -5.85
N ILE A 135 10.02 4.18 -4.89
CA ILE A 135 8.98 5.21 -4.94
C ILE A 135 9.42 6.49 -4.23
N GLU A 136 10.18 6.36 -3.15
CA GLU A 136 10.73 7.46 -2.35
C GLU A 136 12.09 7.92 -2.91
N ASP A 137 12.22 8.09 -4.24
CA ASP A 137 13.51 8.32 -4.94
C ASP A 137 14.50 9.21 -4.16
N ASN A 138 15.78 8.84 -4.26
CA ASN A 138 17.00 9.32 -3.57
C ASN A 138 17.24 10.86 -3.49
N ASP A 139 16.27 11.70 -3.83
CA ASP A 139 16.33 13.16 -3.80
C ASP A 139 16.10 13.74 -2.38
N SER A 140 16.70 13.11 -1.36
CA SER A 140 17.08 13.86 -0.15
C SER A 140 18.49 14.46 -0.27
N ASP A 141 19.08 14.49 -1.47
CA ASP A 141 20.16 15.40 -1.81
C ASP A 141 19.57 16.79 -2.09
N GLU A 142 19.35 17.56 -1.02
CA GLU A 142 19.47 19.04 -0.96
C GLU A 142 18.68 19.61 0.23
N TRP A 143 19.07 19.24 1.46
CA TRP A 143 19.00 20.19 2.59
C TRP A 143 20.22 19.97 3.51
N GLU A 144 21.42 20.06 2.93
CA GLU A 144 22.57 20.56 3.69
C GLU A 144 22.61 22.08 3.54
N VAL A 145 22.00 22.81 4.49
CA VAL A 145 22.49 24.13 4.95
C VAL A 145 22.18 24.29 6.44
#